data_AF-A0A917JKV3-F1
#
_entry.id   AF-A0A917JKV3-F1
#
_cell.length_a   1.000
_cell.length_b   1.000
_cell.length_c   1.000
_cell.angle_alpha   90.00
_cell.angle_beta   90.00
_cell.angle_gamma   90.00
#
_symmetry.space_group_name_H-M   'P 1'
#
loop_
_entity.id
_entity.type
_entity.pdbx_description
1 polymer ?
#
loop_
_entity_poly.entity_id
_entity_poly.type
_entity_poly.pdbx_seq_one_letter_code
_entity_poly.pdbx_strand_id
1 'polypeptide(L)'
;MTKKNSLNAIEVQCLRVSLGLNQAQVAQITKATEEDVQAWETGEQLIPEVAQKKLLEIDDIIEMQVLNTCDGIESLFKSEPKRRLSFVVYPTQAIYTQYNPEFISSLPFTELYNTSTWRIKKECKLVLEVDVTLVSFDVDSYKAFREQEGLGESRENRAKWAATQI
;
A
#
# COMPACT_ATOMS: atom_id res chain seq x y z
N MET A 1 -7.21 33.66 5.30
CA MET A 1 -7.69 32.31 4.95
C MET A 1 -7.21 32.00 3.53
N THR A 2 -6.12 31.26 3.41
CA THR A 2 -5.59 30.81 2.12
C THR A 2 -6.64 29.88 1.50
N LYS A 3 -7.18 30.22 0.32
CA LYS A 3 -8.02 29.28 -0.45
C LYS A 3 -7.20 27.99 -0.59
N LYS A 4 -7.63 26.90 0.05
CA LYS A 4 -7.08 25.58 -0.29
C LYS A 4 -7.45 25.35 -1.75
N ASN A 5 -6.45 25.34 -2.63
CA ASN A 5 -6.68 25.08 -4.04
C ASN A 5 -7.26 23.66 -4.14
N SER A 6 -8.48 23.56 -4.65
CA SER A 6 -9.08 22.26 -4.98
C SER A 6 -8.25 21.64 -6.11
N LEU A 7 -8.10 20.31 -6.06
CA LEU A 7 -7.43 19.58 -7.14
C LEU A 7 -8.20 19.79 -8.43
N ASN A 8 -7.50 20.11 -9.51
CA ASN A 8 -8.10 20.14 -10.84
C ASN A 8 -8.28 18.72 -11.39
N ALA A 9 -8.96 18.60 -12.53
CA ALA A 9 -9.32 17.32 -13.12
C ALA A 9 -8.14 16.36 -13.37
N ILE A 10 -7.04 16.89 -13.94
CA ILE A 10 -5.84 16.07 -14.20
C ILE A 10 -5.13 15.69 -12.91
N GLU A 11 -5.11 16.56 -11.90
CA GLU A 11 -4.55 16.24 -10.58
C GLU A 11 -5.35 15.12 -9.89
N VAL A 12 -6.68 15.13 -9.98
CA VAL A 12 -7.53 14.04 -9.46
C VAL A 12 -7.21 12.72 -10.15
N GLN A 13 -7.12 12.72 -11.48
CA GLN A 13 -6.79 11.52 -12.26
C GLN A 13 -5.40 10.99 -11.90
N CYS A 14 -4.39 11.87 -11.85
CA CYS A 14 -3.03 11.49 -11.48
C CYS A 14 -2.96 10.95 -10.05
N LEU A 15 -3.65 11.57 -9.10
CA LEU A 15 -3.71 11.10 -7.72
C LEU A 15 -4.31 9.69 -7.66
N ARG A 16 -5.46 9.44 -8.31
CA ARG A 16 -6.08 8.11 -8.37
C ARG A 16 -5.11 7.06 -8.93
N VAL A 17 -4.49 7.35 -10.07
CA VAL A 17 -3.57 6.42 -10.74
C VAL A 17 -2.34 6.15 -9.86
N SER A 18 -1.82 7.19 -9.18
CA SER A 18 -0.66 7.06 -8.27
C SER A 18 -0.93 6.19 -7.04
N LEU A 19 -2.21 6.09 -6.64
CA LEU A 19 -2.70 5.20 -5.58
C LEU A 19 -3.01 3.78 -6.07
N GLY A 20 -2.84 3.50 -7.37
CA GLY A 20 -3.14 2.20 -7.97
C GLY A 20 -4.64 1.88 -8.05
N LEU A 21 -5.51 2.89 -7.95
CA LEU A 21 -6.96 2.72 -7.90
C LEU A 21 -7.63 2.85 -9.26
N ASN A 22 -8.72 2.12 -9.45
CA ASN A 22 -9.70 2.38 -10.50
C ASN A 22 -10.80 3.35 -10.03
N GLN A 23 -11.65 3.83 -10.95
CA GLN A 23 -12.69 4.81 -10.64
C GLN A 23 -13.75 4.24 -9.68
N ALA A 24 -14.16 2.98 -9.85
CA ALA A 24 -15.08 2.29 -8.95
C ALA A 24 -14.57 2.21 -7.49
N GLN A 25 -13.27 2.01 -7.29
CA GLN A 25 -12.65 1.98 -5.95
C GLN A 25 -12.62 3.37 -5.32
N VAL A 26 -12.33 4.42 -6.10
CA VAL A 26 -12.44 5.80 -5.62
C VAL A 26 -13.86 6.10 -5.20
N ALA A 27 -14.85 5.75 -6.04
CA ALA A 27 -16.27 5.93 -5.74
C ALA A 27 -16.65 5.28 -4.40
N GLN A 28 -16.16 4.06 -4.12
CA GLN A 28 -16.38 3.38 -2.83
C GLN A 28 -15.73 4.12 -1.65
N ILE A 29 -14.48 4.59 -1.79
CA ILE A 29 -13.77 5.34 -0.73
C ILE A 29 -14.47 6.65 -0.41
N THR A 30 -14.89 7.37 -1.45
CA THR A 30 -15.44 8.72 -1.35
C THR A 30 -16.96 8.73 -1.16
N LYS A 31 -17.60 7.55 -1.22
CA LYS A 31 -19.07 7.38 -1.17
C LYS A 31 -19.77 8.17 -2.29
N ALA A 32 -19.20 8.14 -3.49
CA ALA A 32 -19.73 8.73 -4.71
C ALA A 32 -20.10 7.62 -5.71
N THR A 33 -20.59 7.97 -6.90
CA THR A 33 -20.71 7.01 -8.00
C THR A 33 -19.47 7.00 -8.89
N GLU A 34 -19.33 5.99 -9.75
CA GLU A 34 -18.22 5.95 -10.72
C GLU A 34 -18.34 7.09 -11.74
N GLU A 35 -19.57 7.46 -12.11
CA GLU A 35 -19.85 8.61 -12.99
C GLU A 35 -19.43 9.94 -12.37
N ASP A 36 -19.64 10.11 -11.05
CA ASP A 36 -19.14 11.30 -10.34
C ASP A 36 -17.60 11.40 -10.45
N VAL A 37 -16.90 10.28 -10.21
CA VAL A 37 -15.43 10.23 -10.31
C VAL A 37 -14.97 10.57 -11.72
N GLN A 38 -15.66 10.02 -12.74
CA GLN A 38 -15.38 10.34 -14.12
C GLN A 38 -15.57 11.84 -14.41
N ALA A 39 -16.67 12.43 -13.94
CA ALA A 39 -16.94 13.86 -14.12
C ALA A 39 -15.89 14.76 -13.44
N TRP A 40 -15.32 14.32 -12.31
CA TRP A 40 -14.20 15.02 -11.66
C TRP A 40 -12.93 14.97 -12.50
N GLU A 41 -12.65 13.82 -13.12
CA GLU A 41 -11.45 13.59 -13.94
C GLU A 41 -11.53 14.20 -15.34
N THR A 42 -12.72 14.43 -15.88
CA THR A 42 -12.92 15.16 -17.15
C THR A 42 -13.07 16.66 -16.95
N GLY A 43 -13.23 17.12 -15.71
CA GLY A 43 -13.44 18.53 -15.38
C GLY A 43 -14.86 19.03 -15.63
N GLU A 44 -15.80 18.11 -15.86
CA GLU A 44 -17.24 18.42 -15.92
C GLU A 44 -17.78 18.86 -14.56
N GLN A 45 -17.21 18.33 -13.47
CA GLN A 45 -17.50 18.72 -12.10
C GLN A 45 -16.22 18.90 -11.29
N LEU A 46 -16.28 19.71 -10.24
CA LEU A 46 -15.20 19.80 -9.26
C LEU A 46 -15.33 18.66 -8.26
N ILE A 47 -14.19 18.09 -7.86
CA ILE A 47 -14.16 17.11 -6.78
C ILE A 47 -14.66 17.75 -5.46
N PRO A 48 -15.59 17.10 -4.73
CA PRO A 48 -16.00 17.57 -3.41
C PRO A 48 -14.84 17.61 -2.43
N GLU A 49 -14.79 18.62 -1.55
CA GLU A 49 -13.69 18.80 -0.58
C GLU A 49 -13.46 17.55 0.29
N VAL A 50 -14.54 16.87 0.70
CA VAL A 50 -14.46 15.65 1.52
C VAL A 50 -13.81 14.49 0.74
N ALA A 51 -14.13 14.34 -0.54
CA ALA A 51 -13.55 13.31 -1.40
C ALA A 51 -12.06 13.59 -1.64
N GLN A 52 -11.71 14.83 -1.98
CA GLN A 52 -10.33 15.28 -2.15
C GLN A 52 -9.52 15.03 -0.88
N LYS A 53 -10.03 15.47 0.27
CA LYS A 53 -9.36 15.28 1.57
C LYS A 53 -9.11 13.79 1.84
N LYS A 54 -10.09 12.92 1.56
CA LYS A 54 -9.95 11.49 1.81
C LYS A 54 -8.86 10.83 0.97
N LEU A 55 -8.75 11.18 -0.31
CA LEU A 55 -7.71 10.64 -1.19
C LEU A 55 -6.31 11.14 -0.80
N LEU A 56 -6.18 12.43 -0.46
CA LEU A 56 -4.93 13.00 0.03
C LEU A 56 -4.50 12.36 1.37
N GLU A 57 -5.44 12.14 2.29
CA GLU A 57 -5.15 11.44 3.55
C GLU A 57 -4.63 10.02 3.32
N ILE A 58 -5.14 9.30 2.30
CA ILE A 58 -4.64 7.96 1.96
C ILE A 58 -3.21 8.04 1.41
N ASP A 59 -2.91 9.00 0.54
CA ASP A 59 -1.57 9.20 0.01
C ASP A 59 -0.58 9.56 1.14
N ASP A 60 -0.96 10.45 2.06
CA ASP A 60 -0.18 10.79 3.25
C ASP A 60 0.11 9.56 4.13
N ILE A 61 -0.88 8.69 4.33
CA ILE A 61 -0.70 7.44 5.10
C ILE A 61 0.30 6.51 4.40
N ILE A 62 0.21 6.40 3.07
CA ILE A 62 1.15 5.60 2.27
C ILE A 62 2.56 6.17 2.41
N GLU A 63 2.74 7.47 2.25
CA GLU A 63 4.06 8.12 2.37
C GLU A 63 4.66 7.95 3.77
N MET A 64 3.86 8.16 4.83
CA MET A 64 4.33 7.88 6.20
C MET A 64 4.72 6.41 6.39
N GLN A 65 3.96 5.47 5.81
CA GLN A 65 4.30 4.05 5.88
C GLN A 65 5.63 3.75 5.16
N VAL A 66 5.87 4.39 4.00
CA VAL A 66 7.12 4.26 3.24
C VAL A 66 8.30 4.72 4.08
N LEU A 67 8.23 5.95 4.62
CA LEU A 67 9.29 6.54 5.44
C LEU A 67 9.60 5.69 6.67
N ASN A 68 8.57 5.39 7.48
CA ASN A 68 8.73 4.62 8.71
C ASN A 68 9.31 3.22 8.46
N THR A 69 8.92 2.59 7.34
CA THR A 69 9.45 1.26 6.98
C THR A 69 10.90 1.34 6.55
N CYS A 70 11.27 2.34 5.74
CA CYS A 70 12.66 2.52 5.30
C CYS A 70 13.59 2.86 6.47
N ASP A 71 13.14 3.71 7.40
CA ASP A 71 13.87 4.01 8.64
C ASP A 71 14.09 2.74 9.50
N GLY A 72 13.06 1.89 9.59
CA GLY A 72 13.17 0.59 10.25
C GLY A 72 14.19 -0.34 9.60
N ILE A 73 14.23 -0.38 8.27
CA ILE A 73 15.21 -1.18 7.50
C ILE A 73 16.62 -0.62 7.66
N GLU A 74 16.79 0.71 7.63
CA GLU A 74 18.09 1.34 7.88
C GLU A 74 18.59 0.99 9.28
N SER A 75 17.72 1.08 10.29
CA SER A 75 18.05 0.71 11.67
C SER A 75 18.46 -0.76 11.79
N LEU A 76 17.74 -1.68 11.14
CA LEU A 76 18.08 -3.11 11.10
C LEU A 76 19.50 -3.34 10.56
N PHE A 77 19.88 -2.65 9.49
CA PHE A 77 21.21 -2.79 8.87
C PHE A 77 22.35 -2.05 9.59
N LYS A 78 22.05 -1.32 10.66
CA LYS A 78 23.09 -0.85 11.61
C LYS A 78 23.56 -1.98 12.53
N SER A 79 22.69 -2.96 12.80
CA SER A 79 22.99 -4.13 13.65
C SER A 79 23.24 -5.43 12.88
N GLU A 80 22.76 -5.54 11.65
CA GLU A 80 22.87 -6.74 10.81
C GLU A 80 23.52 -6.44 9.45
N PRO A 81 24.23 -7.41 8.84
CA PRO A 81 24.77 -7.22 7.50
C PRO A 81 23.65 -6.99 6.48
N LYS A 82 23.89 -6.07 5.53
CA LYS A 82 22.99 -5.84 4.39
C LYS A 82 22.74 -7.15 3.65
N ARG A 83 21.47 -7.40 3.35
CA ARG A 83 21.02 -8.55 2.57
C ARG A 83 19.82 -8.17 1.71
N ARG A 84 19.51 -9.01 0.74
CA ARG A 84 18.25 -8.93 0.00
C ARG A 84 17.10 -9.18 0.98
N LEU A 85 16.10 -8.30 0.97
CA LEU A 85 14.90 -8.43 1.80
C LEU A 85 13.70 -8.89 0.96
N SER A 86 12.74 -9.50 1.64
CA SER A 86 11.43 -9.85 1.09
C SER A 86 10.34 -9.04 1.79
N PHE A 87 9.39 -8.50 1.03
CA PHE A 87 8.18 -7.86 1.54
C PHE A 87 6.95 -8.62 1.08
N VAL A 88 6.11 -9.05 2.01
CA VAL A 88 4.86 -9.76 1.69
C VAL A 88 3.86 -8.76 1.12
N VAL A 89 3.27 -9.12 -0.02
CA VAL A 89 2.15 -8.41 -0.65
C VAL A 89 0.95 -9.34 -0.83
N TYR A 90 -0.25 -8.78 -0.92
CA TYR A 90 -1.48 -9.58 -0.91
C TYR A 90 -2.16 -9.52 -2.28
N PRO A 91 -2.28 -10.66 -3.00
CA PRO A 91 -2.70 -10.65 -4.40
C PRO A 91 -4.19 -10.41 -4.60
N THR A 92 -5.01 -10.62 -3.56
CA THR A 92 -6.46 -10.44 -3.64
C THR A 92 -6.99 -9.70 -2.42
N GLN A 93 -8.11 -9.00 -2.61
CA GLN A 93 -8.79 -8.29 -1.53
C GLN A 93 -9.20 -9.22 -0.38
N ALA A 94 -9.63 -10.46 -0.68
CA ALA A 94 -10.04 -11.43 0.33
C ALA A 94 -8.89 -11.87 1.24
N ILE A 95 -7.70 -12.10 0.66
CA ILE A 95 -6.51 -12.44 1.44
C ILE A 95 -6.05 -11.21 2.24
N TYR A 96 -6.06 -10.04 1.62
CA TYR A 96 -5.65 -8.80 2.28
C TYR A 96 -6.48 -8.53 3.54
N THR A 97 -7.81 -8.61 3.46
CA THR A 97 -8.71 -8.38 4.60
C THR A 97 -8.54 -9.43 5.70
N GLN A 98 -8.30 -10.69 5.34
CA GLN A 98 -8.09 -11.76 6.31
C GLN A 98 -6.82 -11.57 7.14
N TYR A 99 -5.72 -11.14 6.51
CA TYR A 99 -4.40 -11.13 7.15
C TYR A 99 -3.96 -9.75 7.64
N ASN A 100 -4.69 -8.69 7.32
CA ASN A 100 -4.33 -7.31 7.68
C ASN A 100 -5.50 -6.52 8.29
N PRO A 101 -6.26 -7.05 9.26
CA PRO A 101 -7.43 -6.36 9.82
C PRO A 101 -7.13 -4.95 10.35
N GLU A 102 -5.92 -4.73 10.85
CA GLU A 102 -5.42 -3.45 11.36
C GLU A 102 -5.20 -2.37 10.30
N PHE A 103 -5.02 -2.72 9.03
CA PHE A 103 -4.82 -1.76 7.95
C PHE A 103 -6.12 -1.41 7.21
N ILE A 104 -7.20 -2.16 7.39
CA ILE A 104 -8.44 -2.00 6.58
C ILE A 104 -9.12 -0.65 6.81
N SER A 105 -8.97 -0.05 7.99
CA SER A 105 -9.56 1.25 8.30
C SER A 105 -8.86 2.41 7.58
N SER A 106 -7.56 2.30 7.30
CA SER A 106 -6.74 3.33 6.66
C SER A 106 -6.52 3.06 5.18
N LEU A 107 -6.18 1.82 4.82
CA LEU A 107 -5.91 1.33 3.47
C LEU A 107 -6.91 0.21 3.14
N PRO A 108 -8.15 0.54 2.74
CA PRO A 108 -9.22 -0.44 2.60
C PRO A 108 -9.02 -1.44 1.46
N PHE A 109 -8.22 -1.10 0.44
CA PHE A 109 -7.95 -1.95 -0.73
C PHE A 109 -6.53 -2.48 -0.74
N THR A 110 -6.35 -3.72 -1.22
CA THR A 110 -5.03 -4.34 -1.34
C THR A 110 -4.11 -3.56 -2.29
N GLU A 111 -4.68 -2.87 -3.29
CA GLU A 111 -3.96 -2.01 -4.22
C GLU A 111 -3.24 -0.85 -3.53
N LEU A 112 -3.80 -0.31 -2.43
CA LEU A 112 -3.16 0.74 -1.64
C LEU A 112 -1.94 0.21 -0.88
N TYR A 113 -2.06 -0.99 -0.30
CA TYR A 113 -0.93 -1.66 0.36
C TYR A 113 0.15 -2.09 -0.65
N ASN A 114 -0.26 -2.57 -1.83
CA ASN A 114 0.67 -2.92 -2.91
C ASN A 114 1.39 -1.67 -3.45
N THR A 115 0.70 -0.54 -3.51
CA THR A 115 1.29 0.76 -3.84
C THR A 115 2.34 1.16 -2.80
N SER A 116 2.02 1.08 -1.51
CA SER A 116 2.98 1.43 -0.46
C SER A 116 4.21 0.52 -0.46
N THR A 117 4.04 -0.79 -0.64
CA THR A 117 5.16 -1.74 -0.72
C THR A 117 6.02 -1.56 -1.97
N TRP A 118 5.43 -1.17 -3.11
CA TRP A 118 6.21 -0.76 -4.29
C TRP A 118 7.04 0.50 -4.02
N ARG A 119 6.44 1.53 -3.38
CA ARG A 119 7.15 2.76 -3.01
C ARG A 119 8.28 2.46 -2.02
N ILE A 120 8.07 1.58 -1.02
CA ILE A 120 9.12 1.08 -0.11
C ILE A 120 10.26 0.42 -0.88
N LYS A 121 9.96 -0.50 -1.80
CA LYS A 121 10.98 -1.17 -2.62
C LYS A 121 11.83 -0.16 -3.40
N LYS A 122 11.19 0.84 -4.01
CA LYS A 122 11.88 1.91 -4.75
C LYS A 122 12.77 2.74 -3.83
N GLU A 123 12.23 3.18 -2.69
CA GLU A 123 12.95 4.03 -1.73
C GLU A 123 14.16 3.30 -1.11
N CYS A 124 13.98 2.05 -0.69
CA CYS A 124 15.08 1.21 -0.20
C CYS A 124 16.21 1.06 -1.22
N LYS A 125 15.87 0.94 -2.51
CA LYS A 125 16.88 0.84 -3.56
C LYS A 125 17.64 2.15 -3.74
N LEU A 126 16.93 3.28 -3.74
CA LEU A 126 17.49 4.60 -4.01
C LEU A 126 18.34 5.13 -2.85
N VAL A 127 17.86 4.98 -1.62
CA VAL A 127 18.47 5.61 -0.44
C VAL A 127 19.43 4.66 0.29
N LEU A 128 19.09 3.38 0.37
CA LEU A 128 19.84 2.40 1.17
C LEU A 128 20.69 1.44 0.34
N GLU A 129 20.56 1.47 -0.99
CA GLU A 129 21.10 0.46 -1.92
C GLU A 129 20.67 -0.96 -1.56
N VAL A 130 19.48 -1.12 -0.98
CA VAL A 130 18.93 -2.41 -0.55
C VAL A 130 17.98 -2.96 -1.61
N ASP A 131 18.19 -4.21 -2.01
CA ASP A 131 17.27 -4.92 -2.89
C ASP A 131 16.13 -5.57 -2.09
N VAL A 132 14.90 -5.12 -2.38
CA VAL A 132 13.66 -5.67 -1.82
C VAL A 132 12.90 -6.45 -2.89
N THR A 133 12.47 -7.67 -2.60
CA THR A 133 11.57 -8.46 -3.46
C THR A 133 10.16 -8.40 -2.89
N LEU A 134 9.17 -8.06 -3.71
CA LEU A 134 7.77 -8.19 -3.32
C LEU A 134 7.33 -9.63 -3.58
N VAL A 135 6.87 -10.31 -2.53
CA VAL A 135 6.49 -11.73 -2.56
C VAL A 135 4.97 -11.82 -2.37
N SER A 136 4.28 -12.30 -3.40
CA SER A 136 2.83 -12.51 -3.33
C SER A 136 2.50 -13.60 -2.33
N PHE A 137 1.64 -13.30 -1.36
CA PHE A 137 1.27 -14.20 -0.30
C PHE A 137 0.49 -15.42 -0.82
N ASP A 138 1.07 -16.61 -0.65
CA ASP A 138 0.46 -17.90 -0.95
C ASP A 138 0.03 -18.55 0.37
N VAL A 139 -1.28 -18.66 0.56
CA VAL A 139 -1.87 -19.14 1.81
C VAL A 139 -1.54 -20.60 2.07
N ASP A 140 -1.49 -21.44 1.04
CA ASP A 140 -1.30 -22.88 1.20
C ASP A 140 0.19 -23.20 1.44
N SER A 141 1.08 -22.55 0.69
CA SER A 141 2.53 -22.62 0.92
C SER A 141 2.89 -22.10 2.32
N TYR A 142 2.31 -20.99 2.76
CA TYR A 142 2.53 -20.45 4.10
C TYR A 142 2.02 -21.37 5.21
N LYS A 143 0.85 -21.99 5.04
CA LYS A 143 0.33 -22.97 6.00
C LYS A 143 1.27 -24.18 6.14
N ALA A 144 1.73 -24.73 5.03
CA ALA A 144 2.67 -25.86 5.03
C ALA A 144 3.98 -25.50 5.74
N PHE A 145 4.53 -24.31 5.45
CA PHE A 145 5.72 -23.79 6.13
C PHE A 145 5.50 -23.67 7.65
N ARG A 146 4.36 -23.12 8.08
CA ARG A 146 4.06 -23.00 9.51
C ARG A 146 3.89 -24.33 10.21
N GLU A 147 3.28 -25.31 9.56
CA GLU A 147 3.12 -26.66 10.12
C GLU A 147 4.47 -27.35 10.29
N GLN A 148 5.34 -27.28 9.27
CA GLN A 148 6.69 -27.84 9.32
C GLN A 148 7.54 -27.23 10.44
N GLU A 149 7.45 -25.91 10.64
CA GLU A 149 8.26 -25.17 11.61
C GLU A 149 7.59 -25.03 13.00
N GLY A 150 6.36 -25.55 13.18
CA GLY A 150 5.61 -25.44 14.43
C GLY A 150 5.22 -24.00 14.81
N LEU A 151 4.94 -23.15 13.82
CA LEU A 151 4.73 -21.71 13.99
C LEU A 151 3.25 -21.29 13.99
N GLY A 152 2.91 -20.30 14.83
CA GLY A 152 1.62 -19.60 14.80
C GLY A 152 1.48 -18.61 13.63
N GLU A 153 0.28 -18.09 13.40
CA GLU A 153 0.05 -16.99 12.46
C GLU A 153 0.58 -15.68 13.07
N SER A 154 1.52 -15.01 12.38
CA SER A 154 1.94 -13.65 12.70
C SER A 154 2.58 -12.97 11.49
N ARG A 155 2.63 -11.64 11.46
CA ARG A 155 3.35 -10.88 10.42
C ARG A 155 4.83 -11.28 10.32
N GLU A 156 5.48 -11.54 11.46
CA GLU A 156 6.88 -11.96 11.52
C GLU A 156 7.06 -13.33 10.82
N ASN A 157 6.16 -14.27 11.06
CA ASN A 157 6.24 -15.59 10.44
C ASN A 157 5.93 -15.55 8.95
N ARG A 158 5.05 -14.62 8.50
CA ARG A 158 4.86 -14.35 7.06
C ARG A 158 6.15 -13.82 6.43
N ALA A 159 6.88 -12.94 7.11
CA ALA A 159 8.17 -12.44 6.63
C ALA A 159 9.24 -13.55 6.55
N LYS A 160 9.29 -14.45 7.54
CA LYS A 160 10.17 -15.64 7.51
C LYS A 160 9.85 -16.54 6.32
N TRP A 161 8.57 -16.82 6.09
CA TRP A 161 8.13 -17.57 4.91
C TRP A 161 8.51 -16.87 3.60
N ALA A 162 8.29 -15.56 3.48
CA ALA A 162 8.63 -14.82 2.27
C ALA A 162 10.14 -14.82 1.98
N ALA A 163 10.97 -14.88 3.02
CA ALA A 163 12.42 -14.99 2.87
C ALA A 163 12.87 -16.34 2.29
N THR A 164 12.04 -17.39 2.36
CA THR A 164 12.34 -18.69 1.70
C THR A 164 11.97 -18.69 0.21
N GLN A 165 11.35 -17.62 -0.29
CA GLN A 165 10.89 -17.51 -1.69
C GLN A 165 11.87 -16.74 -2.60
N ILE A 166 13.02 -16.28 -2.07
CA ILE A 166 13.96 -15.36 -2.77
C ILE A 166 15.33 -15.94 -3.07
#